data_AF-A0A537W6N5-F1
#
_entry.id   AF-A0A537W6N5-F1
#
_cell.length_a   1.000
_cell.length_b   1.000
_cell.length_c   1.000
_cell.angle_alpha   90.00
_cell.angle_beta   90.00
_cell.angle_gamma   90.00
#
_symmetry.space_group_name_H-M   'P 1'
#
loop_
_entity.id
_entity.type
_entity.pdbx_description
1 polymer ?
#
loop_
_entity_poly.entity_id
_entity_poly.type
_entity_poly.pdbx_seq_one_letter_code
_entity_poly.pdbx_strand_id
1 'polypeptide(L)'
;MRTSDQLTNHLERPLARGHTPENGFTGAAGGAACGDLIRISLAVDPDSAEGTIEDAGFDASGCGATVAAGSAAVGLLRDTPLLQAARIGAADVAHELGGLSTTKLHAAELACDALHRALGWAARSVACLGAREGRTLVAMSGGVDSAVAALLTAETGAEAVGVTLELWSDPENDGDLSCCSAQAVRGARELAHDMGMPHLSIDLRAEFRAGVVDQWLSDHAAGLTPNPCVRCNGSVRLDAMLVLAERLGAQSLATGHYARVKEGPLLQTATDGSKDQSYVLSALSPHSLSRLRFPLGELRKPQVREIAERAGLSVAGRHDSQDLCFLAGTRQVAFLERHGGLGAKPGPILDADRNVLGEHDGAHAYTVGQRHGLGIGGREPLYVLSIDTAANTVTVGPRGALLADVMAAREVTLHRDGRCVDGVRVRAHGQRYGCRLAGELDAGRHRLVEIELREQAERTAPGQIACLYAGDLVVGYGTIAA
;
A
#
# COMPACT_ATOMS: atom_id res chain seq x y z
N MET A 1 -10.13 -32.86 30.54
CA MET A 1 -10.04 -31.39 30.55
C MET A 1 -11.45 -30.87 30.73
N ARG A 2 -11.79 -30.27 31.88
CA ARG A 2 -13.16 -29.76 32.10
C ARG A 2 -13.39 -28.59 31.15
N THR A 3 -14.38 -28.69 30.28
CA THR A 3 -14.89 -27.58 29.49
C THR A 3 -15.32 -26.49 30.47
N SER A 4 -14.89 -25.24 30.28
CA SER A 4 -15.35 -24.12 31.11
C SER A 4 -16.88 -24.00 31.02
N ASP A 5 -17.54 -23.63 32.12
CA ASP A 5 -18.98 -23.37 32.14
C ASP A 5 -19.36 -22.25 31.14
N GLN A 6 -18.45 -21.29 30.90
CA GLN A 6 -18.60 -20.23 29.90
C GLN A 6 -18.63 -20.79 28.47
N LEU A 7 -17.65 -21.61 28.10
CA LEU A 7 -17.61 -22.26 26.79
C LEU A 7 -18.87 -23.11 26.54
N THR A 8 -19.34 -23.84 27.55
CA THR A 8 -20.55 -24.65 27.46
C THR A 8 -21.79 -23.77 27.22
N ASN A 9 -21.89 -22.63 27.91
CA ASN A 9 -22.99 -21.69 27.70
C ASN A 9 -23.01 -21.11 26.26
N HIS A 10 -21.86 -20.67 25.74
CA HIS A 10 -21.78 -20.16 24.37
C HIS A 10 -22.04 -21.24 23.29
N LEU A 11 -21.82 -22.52 23.62
CA LEU A 11 -22.12 -23.65 22.74
C LEU A 11 -23.61 -24.01 22.74
N GLU A 12 -24.21 -24.15 23.93
CA GLU A 12 -25.57 -24.65 24.09
C GLU A 12 -26.62 -23.55 23.91
N ARG A 13 -26.26 -22.30 24.22
CA ARG A 13 -27.15 -21.12 24.16
C ARG A 13 -26.44 -19.94 23.48
N PRO A 14 -26.07 -20.07 22.20
CA PRO A 14 -25.30 -19.04 21.52
C PRO A 14 -26.10 -17.73 21.38
N LEU A 15 -25.43 -16.60 21.62
CA LEU A 15 -26.00 -15.26 21.51
C LEU A 15 -26.19 -14.86 20.04
N ALA A 16 -27.42 -14.53 19.63
CA ALA A 16 -27.72 -14.00 18.30
C ALA A 16 -27.18 -14.84 17.12
N ARG A 17 -27.14 -16.17 17.28
CA ARG A 17 -26.83 -17.09 16.18
C ARG A 17 -27.97 -17.10 15.17
N GLY A 18 -27.64 -17.00 13.89
CA GLY A 18 -28.61 -16.92 12.79
C GLY A 18 -29.26 -15.55 12.63
N HIS A 19 -28.89 -14.58 13.47
CA HIS A 19 -29.33 -13.19 13.36
C HIS A 19 -28.42 -12.42 12.40
N THR A 20 -29.01 -11.55 11.60
CA THR A 20 -28.28 -10.60 10.74
C THR A 20 -28.98 -9.26 10.88
N PRO A 21 -28.32 -8.23 11.44
CA PRO A 21 -28.90 -6.91 11.59
C PRO A 21 -29.40 -6.32 10.28
N GLU A 22 -30.52 -5.60 10.32
CA GLU A 22 -30.99 -4.82 9.18
C GLU A 22 -29.98 -3.69 8.90
N ASN A 23 -29.59 -3.51 7.64
CA ASN A 23 -28.50 -2.60 7.23
C ASN A 23 -27.12 -2.93 7.85
N GLY A 24 -26.94 -4.14 8.38
CA GLY A 24 -25.67 -4.59 8.95
C GLY A 24 -24.60 -4.87 7.89
N PHE A 25 -23.35 -4.75 8.30
CA PHE A 25 -22.18 -5.14 7.53
C PHE A 25 -21.67 -6.49 7.99
N THR A 26 -21.39 -7.38 7.04
CA THR A 26 -20.95 -8.75 7.32
C THR A 26 -19.49 -8.95 6.94
N GLY A 27 -18.72 -9.49 7.87
CA GLY A 27 -17.41 -10.06 7.61
C GLY A 27 -17.45 -11.58 7.73
N ALA A 28 -16.63 -12.26 6.94
CA ALA A 28 -16.53 -13.72 6.94
C ALA A 28 -15.09 -14.16 7.08
N ALA A 29 -14.83 -15.30 7.73
CA ALA A 29 -13.52 -15.94 7.81
C ALA A 29 -13.63 -17.46 7.85
N GLY A 30 -12.55 -18.15 7.48
CA GLY A 30 -12.51 -19.61 7.36
C GLY A 30 -12.58 -20.06 5.90
N GLY A 31 -12.82 -21.35 5.67
CA GLY A 31 -12.91 -21.95 4.35
C GLY A 31 -12.51 -23.42 4.29
N ALA A 32 -12.38 -23.94 3.07
CA ALA A 32 -12.14 -25.37 2.81
C ALA A 32 -10.88 -25.93 3.49
N ALA A 33 -9.86 -25.10 3.73
CA ALA A 33 -8.60 -25.52 4.34
C ALA A 33 -8.74 -25.96 5.81
N CYS A 34 -9.61 -25.30 6.59
CA CYS A 34 -9.85 -25.67 8.00
C CYS A 34 -11.20 -26.36 8.22
N GLY A 35 -12.13 -26.29 7.26
CA GLY A 35 -13.48 -26.84 7.37
C GLY A 35 -14.44 -26.01 8.23
N ASP A 36 -13.94 -24.95 8.86
CA ASP A 36 -14.71 -23.98 9.62
C ASP A 36 -15.03 -22.77 8.76
N LEU A 37 -16.23 -22.21 8.94
CA LEU A 37 -16.66 -20.95 8.35
C LEU A 37 -17.46 -20.16 9.38
N ILE A 38 -17.14 -18.89 9.53
CA ILE A 38 -17.85 -17.98 10.42
C ILE A 38 -18.16 -16.68 9.69
N ARG A 39 -19.35 -16.13 9.95
CA ARG A 39 -19.81 -14.82 9.53
C ARG A 39 -20.24 -14.04 10.75
N ILE A 40 -19.78 -12.80 10.87
CA ILE A 40 -20.24 -11.86 11.90
C ILE A 40 -20.81 -10.66 11.19
N SER A 41 -21.99 -10.24 11.63
CA SER A 41 -22.73 -9.11 11.09
C SER A 41 -22.98 -8.09 12.19
N LEU A 42 -22.77 -6.81 11.92
CA LEU A 42 -23.00 -5.73 12.88
C LEU A 42 -23.62 -4.50 12.20
N ALA A 43 -24.49 -3.80 12.91
CA ALA A 43 -25.03 -2.49 12.53
C ALA A 43 -24.44 -1.41 13.44
N VAL A 44 -24.07 -0.29 12.84
CA VAL A 44 -23.53 0.87 13.54
C VAL A 44 -24.56 1.98 13.42
N ASP A 45 -24.92 2.57 14.56
CA ASP A 45 -25.80 3.73 14.61
C ASP A 45 -25.13 4.90 13.85
N PRO A 46 -25.72 5.36 12.72
CA PRO A 46 -25.17 6.44 11.92
C PRO A 46 -25.21 7.80 12.63
N ASP A 47 -26.10 7.98 13.61
CA ASP A 47 -26.27 9.22 14.36
C ASP A 47 -25.39 9.27 15.62
N SER A 48 -24.75 8.16 15.98
CA SER A 48 -23.80 8.10 17.10
C SER A 48 -22.47 8.74 16.74
N ALA A 49 -22.07 9.77 17.50
CA ALA A 49 -20.76 10.41 17.39
C ALA A 49 -19.58 9.47 17.69
N GLU A 50 -19.83 8.33 18.35
CA GLU A 50 -18.83 7.28 18.60
C GLU A 50 -19.02 6.03 17.74
N GLY A 51 -20.02 6.02 16.85
CA GLY A 51 -20.35 4.88 16.00
C GLY A 51 -20.69 3.65 16.84
N THR A 52 -21.63 3.80 17.77
CA THR A 52 -22.06 2.71 18.67
C THR A 52 -22.62 1.55 17.86
N ILE A 53 -22.20 0.32 18.20
CA ILE A 53 -22.78 -0.90 17.62
C ILE A 53 -24.11 -1.19 18.33
N GLU A 54 -25.22 -0.99 17.60
CA GLU A 54 -26.58 -1.15 18.14
C GLU A 54 -27.12 -2.58 18.03
N ASP A 55 -26.64 -3.32 17.02
CA ASP A 55 -27.08 -4.69 16.76
C ASP A 55 -25.95 -5.53 16.16
N ALA A 56 -25.91 -6.80 16.54
CA ALA A 56 -24.93 -7.75 16.06
C ALA A 56 -25.46 -9.18 16.09
N GLY A 57 -25.03 -9.98 15.12
CA GLY A 57 -25.36 -11.40 15.01
C GLY A 57 -24.25 -12.17 14.32
N PHE A 58 -24.35 -13.49 14.35
CA PHE A 58 -23.37 -14.33 13.68
C PHE A 58 -23.99 -15.60 13.11
N ASP A 59 -23.31 -16.20 12.14
CA ASP A 59 -23.56 -17.58 11.73
C ASP A 59 -22.24 -18.33 11.60
N ALA A 60 -22.24 -19.62 11.91
CA ALA A 60 -21.04 -20.44 11.89
C ALA A 60 -21.35 -21.91 11.59
N SER A 61 -20.46 -22.53 10.81
CA SER A 61 -20.42 -23.94 10.49
C SER A 61 -19.02 -24.52 10.76
N GLY A 62 -18.96 -25.80 11.12
CA GLY A 62 -17.71 -26.48 11.46
C GLY A 62 -17.68 -26.91 12.93
N CYS A 63 -16.54 -26.73 13.60
CA CYS A 63 -16.36 -27.19 14.96
C CYS A 63 -17.15 -26.37 15.99
N GLY A 64 -17.52 -27.00 17.13
CA GLY A 64 -18.24 -26.31 18.20
C GLY A 64 -17.50 -25.09 18.74
N ALA A 65 -16.16 -25.13 18.81
CA ALA A 65 -15.37 -24.00 19.27
C ALA A 65 -15.60 -22.75 18.40
N THR A 66 -15.82 -22.90 17.10
CA THR A 66 -16.13 -21.81 16.17
C THR A 66 -17.50 -21.21 16.43
N VAL A 67 -18.51 -22.04 16.74
CA VAL A 67 -19.84 -21.55 17.16
C VAL A 67 -19.73 -20.75 18.46
N ALA A 68 -18.99 -21.27 19.44
CA ALA A 68 -18.79 -20.59 20.71
C ALA A 68 -18.03 -19.26 20.54
N ALA A 69 -16.98 -19.24 19.71
CA ALA A 69 -16.20 -18.04 19.42
C ALA A 69 -17.03 -16.95 18.73
N GLY A 70 -17.93 -17.30 17.81
CA GLY A 70 -18.86 -16.33 17.22
C GLY A 70 -19.83 -15.75 18.25
N SER A 71 -20.37 -16.60 19.11
CA SER A 71 -21.25 -16.19 20.22
C SER A 71 -20.54 -15.25 21.21
N ALA A 72 -19.30 -15.56 21.57
CA ALA A 72 -18.47 -14.72 22.44
C ALA A 72 -18.13 -13.38 21.77
N ALA A 73 -17.71 -13.40 20.50
CA ALA A 73 -17.40 -12.18 19.76
C ALA A 73 -18.62 -11.24 19.70
N VAL A 74 -19.83 -11.74 19.41
CA VAL A 74 -21.05 -10.92 19.41
C VAL A 74 -21.39 -10.39 20.80
N GLY A 75 -21.17 -11.19 21.86
CA GLY A 75 -21.37 -10.76 23.24
C GLY A 75 -20.54 -9.53 23.61
N LEU A 76 -19.35 -9.39 23.03
CA LEU A 76 -18.42 -8.27 23.26
C LEU A 76 -18.78 -6.99 22.49
N LEU A 77 -19.77 -7.00 21.58
CA LEU A 77 -20.06 -5.87 20.69
C LEU A 77 -21.20 -4.97 21.15
N ARG A 78 -22.13 -5.49 21.96
CA ARG A 78 -23.36 -4.75 22.28
C ARG A 78 -23.03 -3.44 22.98
N ASP A 79 -23.64 -2.34 22.52
CA ASP A 79 -23.47 -0.98 23.05
C ASP A 79 -22.01 -0.51 23.08
N THR A 80 -21.16 -1.08 22.23
CA THR A 80 -19.73 -0.78 22.19
C THR A 80 -19.42 0.23 21.07
N PRO A 81 -18.68 1.32 21.35
CA PRO A 81 -18.18 2.23 20.32
C PRO A 81 -17.34 1.52 19.26
N LEU A 82 -17.41 1.96 17.99
CA LEU A 82 -16.71 1.34 16.86
C LEU A 82 -15.21 1.13 17.12
N LEU A 83 -14.52 2.19 17.58
CA LEU A 83 -13.08 2.12 17.85
C LEU A 83 -12.77 1.29 19.11
N GLN A 84 -13.71 1.11 20.03
CA GLN A 84 -13.52 0.19 21.15
C GLN A 84 -13.69 -1.26 20.68
N ALA A 85 -14.68 -1.55 19.83
CA ALA A 85 -14.86 -2.86 19.22
C ALA A 85 -13.65 -3.28 18.35
N ALA A 86 -13.01 -2.31 17.69
CA ALA A 86 -11.77 -2.50 16.94
C ALA A 86 -10.53 -2.86 17.80
N ARG A 87 -10.68 -2.96 19.12
CA ARG A 87 -9.66 -3.46 20.05
C ARG A 87 -9.85 -4.93 20.42
N ILE A 88 -10.97 -5.55 20.03
CA ILE A 88 -11.29 -6.94 20.39
C ILE A 88 -10.38 -7.89 19.60
N GLY A 89 -9.43 -8.50 20.29
CA GLY A 89 -8.52 -9.50 19.75
C GLY A 89 -9.02 -10.93 19.94
N ALA A 90 -8.30 -11.89 19.34
CA ALA A 90 -8.56 -13.32 19.57
C ALA A 90 -8.36 -13.72 21.05
N ALA A 91 -7.48 -13.02 21.76
CA ALA A 91 -7.27 -13.23 23.19
C ALA A 91 -8.51 -12.85 24.02
N ASP A 92 -9.21 -11.76 23.68
CA ASP A 92 -10.44 -11.35 24.36
C ASP A 92 -11.57 -12.34 24.11
N VAL A 93 -11.73 -12.80 22.86
CA VAL A 93 -12.71 -13.85 22.52
C VAL A 93 -12.40 -15.15 23.26
N ALA A 94 -11.13 -15.54 23.34
CA ALA A 94 -10.73 -16.72 24.10
C ALA A 94 -10.96 -16.55 25.61
N HIS A 95 -10.74 -15.34 26.15
CA HIS A 95 -10.98 -15.01 27.55
C HIS A 95 -12.47 -15.10 27.92
N GLU A 96 -13.35 -14.56 27.06
CA GLU A 96 -14.81 -14.62 27.23
C GLU A 96 -15.32 -16.07 27.31
N LEU A 97 -14.64 -17.00 26.62
CA LEU A 97 -14.95 -18.44 26.67
C LEU A 97 -14.38 -19.17 27.91
N GLY A 98 -13.71 -18.45 28.82
CA GLY A 98 -13.00 -19.03 29.97
C GLY A 98 -11.67 -19.68 29.60
N GLY A 99 -11.08 -19.25 28.49
CA GLY A 99 -9.86 -19.80 27.90
C GLY A 99 -10.14 -20.90 26.87
N LEU A 100 -9.25 -21.01 25.89
CA LEU A 100 -9.26 -22.06 24.87
C LEU A 100 -7.95 -22.86 24.92
N SER A 101 -8.02 -24.15 24.57
CA SER A 101 -6.80 -24.93 24.33
C SER A 101 -6.07 -24.39 23.11
N THR A 102 -4.76 -24.61 23.02
CA THR A 102 -3.94 -24.21 21.86
C THR A 102 -4.52 -24.67 20.53
N THR A 103 -5.05 -25.89 20.47
CA THR A 103 -5.72 -26.46 19.29
C THR A 103 -7.04 -25.79 18.91
N LYS A 104 -7.65 -25.01 19.81
CA LYS A 104 -8.94 -24.33 19.61
C LYS A 104 -8.80 -22.82 19.46
N LEU A 105 -7.61 -22.24 19.68
CA LEU A 105 -7.37 -20.80 19.50
C LEU A 105 -7.70 -20.33 18.08
N HIS A 106 -7.51 -21.19 17.09
CA HIS A 106 -7.92 -20.91 15.72
C HIS A 106 -9.38 -20.47 15.58
N ALA A 107 -10.30 -21.00 16.39
CA ALA A 107 -11.70 -20.59 16.37
C ALA A 107 -11.89 -19.13 16.79
N ALA A 108 -11.13 -18.65 17.78
CA ALA A 108 -11.13 -17.26 18.21
C ALA A 108 -10.50 -16.34 17.15
N GLU A 109 -9.44 -16.79 16.48
CA GLU A 109 -8.83 -16.06 15.35
C GLU A 109 -9.83 -15.90 14.20
N LEU A 110 -10.56 -16.96 13.82
CA LEU A 110 -11.57 -16.89 12.76
C LEU A 110 -12.70 -15.92 13.12
N ALA A 111 -13.20 -15.97 14.37
CA ALA A 111 -14.21 -15.04 14.83
C ALA A 111 -13.69 -13.60 14.80
N CYS A 112 -12.48 -13.35 15.29
CA CYS A 112 -11.86 -12.03 15.25
C CYS A 112 -11.66 -11.52 13.82
N ASP A 113 -11.21 -12.36 12.89
CA ASP A 113 -11.08 -12.00 11.46
C ASP A 113 -12.43 -11.62 10.83
N ALA A 114 -13.49 -12.40 11.09
CA ALA A 114 -14.83 -12.08 10.61
C ALA A 114 -15.32 -10.76 11.21
N LEU A 115 -15.13 -10.54 12.51
CA LEU A 115 -15.47 -9.30 13.18
C LEU A 115 -14.75 -8.10 12.56
N HIS A 116 -13.43 -8.14 12.43
CA HIS A 116 -12.66 -7.01 11.91
C HIS A 116 -12.97 -6.69 10.45
N ARG A 117 -13.35 -7.68 9.65
CA ARG A 117 -13.88 -7.45 8.29
C ARG A 117 -15.23 -6.72 8.33
N ALA A 118 -16.13 -7.10 9.24
CA ALA A 118 -17.41 -6.41 9.43
C ALA A 118 -17.20 -4.95 9.88
N LEU A 119 -16.32 -4.73 10.87
CA LEU A 119 -15.94 -3.40 11.36
C LEU A 119 -15.31 -2.55 10.25
N GLY A 120 -14.45 -3.13 9.42
CA GLY A 120 -13.84 -2.45 8.27
C GLY A 120 -14.89 -1.94 7.27
N TRP A 121 -15.87 -2.79 6.95
CA TRP A 121 -16.99 -2.40 6.08
C TRP A 121 -17.84 -1.29 6.70
N ALA A 122 -18.18 -1.39 7.98
CA ALA A 122 -18.96 -0.37 8.68
C ALA A 122 -18.21 0.98 8.75
N ALA A 123 -16.92 0.95 9.12
CA ALA A 123 -16.05 2.12 9.19
C ALA A 123 -15.94 2.85 7.85
N ARG A 124 -15.83 2.08 6.75
CA ARG A 124 -15.71 2.62 5.39
C ARG A 124 -17.03 3.17 4.87
N SER A 125 -18.16 2.57 5.25
CA SER A 125 -19.45 2.81 4.58
C SER A 125 -20.34 3.79 5.32
N VAL A 126 -20.57 3.57 6.62
CA VAL A 126 -21.59 4.29 7.39
C VAL A 126 -21.01 5.14 8.52
N ALA A 127 -19.86 4.77 9.10
CA ALA A 127 -19.33 5.49 10.25
C ALA A 127 -19.05 6.96 9.94
N CYS A 128 -19.50 7.83 10.84
CA CYS A 128 -19.26 9.26 10.81
C CYS A 128 -18.99 9.76 12.24
N LEU A 129 -17.82 9.41 12.77
CA LEU A 129 -17.43 9.76 14.13
C LEU A 129 -17.22 11.26 14.27
N GLY A 130 -17.54 11.79 15.45
CA GLY A 130 -17.24 13.17 15.80
C GLY A 130 -15.75 13.46 15.69
N ALA A 131 -15.41 14.64 15.16
CA ALA A 131 -14.02 15.08 15.08
C ALA A 131 -13.39 15.13 16.47
N ARG A 132 -12.19 14.54 16.63
CA ARG A 132 -11.42 14.61 17.86
C ARG A 132 -10.07 15.25 17.62
N GLU A 133 -9.76 16.28 18.40
CA GLU A 133 -8.41 16.86 18.42
C GLU A 133 -7.39 15.79 18.83
N GLY A 134 -6.32 15.67 18.05
CA GLY A 134 -5.26 14.70 18.32
C GLY A 134 -5.53 13.27 17.83
N ARG A 135 -6.67 12.97 17.21
CA ARG A 135 -6.88 11.66 16.58
C ARG A 135 -6.12 11.54 15.27
N THR A 136 -5.34 10.46 15.14
CA THR A 136 -4.46 10.20 14.00
C THR A 136 -4.63 8.77 13.52
N LEU A 137 -4.95 8.59 12.23
CA LEU A 137 -4.86 7.27 11.62
C LEU A 137 -3.40 6.95 11.34
N VAL A 138 -2.99 5.70 11.52
CA VAL A 138 -1.65 5.23 11.18
C VAL A 138 -1.73 4.08 10.19
N ALA A 139 -1.13 4.26 9.02
CA ALA A 139 -1.07 3.21 8.00
C ALA A 139 -0.07 2.11 8.42
N MET A 140 -0.58 0.91 8.72
CA MET A 140 0.18 -0.25 9.19
C MET A 140 0.22 -1.34 8.11
N SER A 141 1.39 -1.52 7.47
CA SER A 141 1.60 -2.52 6.41
C SER A 141 2.20 -3.84 6.93
N GLY A 142 2.32 -4.00 8.26
CA GLY A 142 2.96 -5.15 8.90
C GLY A 142 4.51 -5.14 8.85
N GLY A 143 5.11 -4.05 8.38
CA GLY A 143 6.57 -3.88 8.35
C GLY A 143 7.09 -3.03 9.51
N VAL A 144 8.40 -3.11 9.76
CA VAL A 144 9.12 -2.36 10.82
C VAL A 144 8.82 -0.86 10.74
N ASP A 145 8.88 -0.28 9.55
CA ASP A 145 8.74 1.18 9.39
C ASP A 145 7.36 1.67 9.81
N SER A 146 6.31 0.99 9.36
CA SER A 146 4.94 1.33 9.77
C SER A 146 4.69 1.09 11.26
N ALA A 147 5.34 0.09 11.86
CA ALA A 147 5.23 -0.21 13.29
C ALA A 147 5.89 0.87 14.15
N VAL A 148 7.10 1.29 13.79
CA VAL A 148 7.80 2.37 14.48
C VAL A 148 7.09 3.70 14.27
N ALA A 149 6.55 3.97 13.08
CA ALA A 149 5.73 5.15 12.85
C ALA A 149 4.48 5.16 13.74
N ALA A 150 3.84 4.01 13.96
CA ALA A 150 2.70 3.88 14.86
C ALA A 150 3.08 4.09 16.33
N LEU A 151 4.17 3.47 16.78
CA LEU A 151 4.72 3.69 18.12
C LEU A 151 5.03 5.17 18.38
N LEU A 152 5.80 5.80 17.49
CA LEU A 152 6.16 7.22 17.62
C LEU A 152 4.93 8.13 17.60
N THR A 153 3.89 7.77 16.83
CA THR A 153 2.63 8.51 16.83
C THR A 153 1.91 8.37 18.16
N ALA A 154 1.81 7.15 18.69
CA ALA A 154 1.18 6.90 20.00
C ALA A 154 1.93 7.62 21.14
N GLU A 155 3.26 7.67 21.10
CA GLU A 155 4.10 8.36 22.09
C GLU A 155 3.88 9.88 22.12
N THR A 156 3.29 10.49 21.10
CA THR A 156 2.90 11.90 21.13
C THR A 156 1.70 12.20 22.04
N GLY A 157 1.00 11.15 22.51
CA GLY A 157 -0.28 11.26 23.21
C GLY A 157 -1.50 11.37 22.28
N ALA A 158 -1.30 11.20 20.97
CA ALA A 158 -2.38 11.15 19.99
C ALA A 158 -3.30 9.93 20.21
N GLU A 159 -4.60 10.08 19.92
CA GLU A 159 -5.51 8.94 19.80
C GLU A 159 -5.21 8.24 18.47
N ALA A 160 -4.21 7.36 18.50
CA ALA A 160 -3.73 6.65 17.33
C ALA A 160 -4.64 5.45 16.99
N VAL A 161 -5.03 5.33 15.72
CA VAL A 161 -5.85 4.22 15.19
C VAL A 161 -5.05 3.54 14.08
N GLY A 162 -4.69 2.28 14.27
CA GLY A 162 -4.01 1.48 13.27
C GLY A 162 -4.93 1.10 12.13
N VAL A 163 -4.47 1.23 10.88
CA VAL A 163 -5.25 0.81 9.72
C VAL A 163 -4.38 0.03 8.74
N THR A 164 -4.85 -1.15 8.35
CA THR A 164 -4.25 -1.95 7.29
C THR A 164 -5.16 -1.96 6.07
N LEU A 165 -4.58 -1.78 4.88
CA LEU A 165 -5.31 -1.86 3.62
C LEU A 165 -5.07 -3.21 2.98
N GLU A 166 -6.14 -3.92 2.62
CA GLU A 166 -6.09 -5.12 1.79
C GLU A 166 -6.16 -4.69 0.32
N LEU A 167 -5.02 -4.66 -0.37
CA LEU A 167 -4.90 -4.14 -1.74
C LEU A 167 -4.89 -5.23 -2.81
N TRP A 168 -4.28 -6.38 -2.52
CA TRP A 168 -4.13 -7.44 -3.51
C TRP A 168 -4.03 -8.80 -2.84
N SER A 169 -4.65 -9.79 -3.48
CA SER A 169 -4.56 -11.20 -3.12
C SER A 169 -4.55 -12.01 -4.40
N ASP A 170 -3.50 -12.80 -4.59
CA ASP A 170 -3.32 -13.72 -5.71
C ASP A 170 -2.89 -15.08 -5.12
N PRO A 171 -3.51 -16.20 -5.50
CA PRO A 171 -3.12 -17.53 -5.02
C PRO A 171 -1.65 -17.90 -5.26
N GLU A 172 -1.02 -17.32 -6.28
CA GLU A 172 0.39 -17.58 -6.63
C GLU A 172 1.37 -16.68 -5.87
N ASN A 173 0.87 -15.69 -5.11
CA ASN A 173 1.73 -14.81 -4.34
C ASN A 173 2.22 -15.50 -3.08
N ASP A 174 3.47 -15.20 -2.70
CA ASP A 174 4.00 -15.60 -1.41
C ASP A 174 3.32 -14.76 -0.31
N GLY A 175 2.59 -15.44 0.58
CA GLY A 175 1.88 -14.83 1.70
C GLY A 175 2.79 -14.11 2.68
N ASP A 176 4.06 -14.51 2.80
CA ASP A 176 5.04 -13.89 3.71
C ASP A 176 5.62 -12.60 3.12
N LEU A 177 5.72 -12.53 1.79
CA LEU A 177 6.17 -11.35 1.04
C LEU A 177 5.04 -10.35 0.79
N SER A 178 3.79 -10.80 0.78
CA SER A 178 2.62 -9.93 0.62
C SER A 178 2.30 -9.17 1.90
N CYS A 179 2.35 -7.83 1.85
CA CYS A 179 1.91 -6.97 2.95
C CYS A 179 0.39 -7.00 3.21
N CYS A 180 -0.38 -7.62 2.31
CA CYS A 180 -1.83 -7.74 2.35
C CYS A 180 -2.31 -9.18 2.63
N SER A 181 -1.41 -10.10 2.96
CA SER A 181 -1.83 -11.47 3.31
C SER A 181 -2.66 -11.47 4.60
N ALA A 182 -3.51 -12.50 4.77
CA ALA A 182 -4.30 -12.64 6.00
C ALA A 182 -3.41 -12.65 7.26
N GLN A 183 -2.22 -13.26 7.17
CA GLN A 183 -1.25 -13.26 8.26
C GLN A 183 -0.64 -11.88 8.51
N ALA A 184 -0.32 -11.11 7.46
CA ALA A 184 0.18 -9.74 7.63
C ALA A 184 -0.87 -8.83 8.28
N VAL A 185 -2.14 -8.98 7.92
CA VAL A 185 -3.27 -8.24 8.52
C VAL A 185 -3.46 -8.61 9.99
N ARG A 186 -3.40 -9.90 10.35
CA ARG A 186 -3.44 -10.35 11.75
C ARG A 186 -2.27 -9.79 12.56
N GLY A 187 -1.04 -9.93 12.06
CA GLY A 187 0.14 -9.42 12.75
C GLY A 187 0.13 -7.91 12.95
N ALA A 188 -0.37 -7.14 11.98
CA ALA A 188 -0.54 -5.69 12.13
C ALA A 188 -1.57 -5.32 13.20
N ARG A 189 -2.66 -6.09 13.31
CA ARG A 189 -3.70 -5.92 14.34
C ARG A 189 -3.19 -6.27 15.73
N GLU A 190 -2.55 -7.42 15.88
CA GLU A 190 -1.95 -7.84 17.15
C GLU A 190 -0.95 -6.78 17.64
N LEU A 191 -0.08 -6.31 16.75
CA LEU A 191 0.87 -5.26 17.07
C LEU A 191 0.20 -3.94 17.48
N ALA A 192 -0.91 -3.56 16.84
CA ALA A 192 -1.67 -2.38 17.24
C ALA A 192 -2.31 -2.58 18.61
N HIS A 193 -2.88 -3.76 18.88
CA HIS A 193 -3.49 -4.10 20.18
C HIS A 193 -2.44 -4.12 21.30
N ASP A 194 -1.24 -4.67 21.07
CA ASP A 194 -0.11 -4.65 22.01
C ASP A 194 0.33 -3.22 22.38
N MET A 195 0.22 -2.29 21.43
CA MET A 195 0.46 -0.86 21.64
C MET A 195 -0.75 -0.12 22.25
N GLY A 196 -1.84 -0.82 22.57
CA GLY A 196 -3.05 -0.22 23.10
C GLY A 196 -3.79 0.67 22.09
N MET A 197 -3.70 0.37 20.79
CA MET A 197 -4.42 1.06 19.71
C MET A 197 -5.53 0.18 19.12
N PRO A 198 -6.67 0.75 18.70
CA PRO A 198 -7.63 0.04 17.86
C PRO A 198 -7.05 -0.22 16.47
N HIS A 199 -7.55 -1.26 15.80
CA HIS A 199 -7.12 -1.62 14.45
C HIS A 199 -8.29 -1.91 13.52
N LEU A 200 -8.23 -1.32 12.32
CA LEU A 200 -9.19 -1.57 11.24
C LEU A 200 -8.48 -2.14 10.01
N SER A 201 -9.15 -3.07 9.35
CA SER A 201 -8.75 -3.58 8.02
C SER A 201 -9.72 -3.08 6.98
N ILE A 202 -9.22 -2.46 5.91
CA ILE A 202 -10.04 -1.89 4.85
C ILE A 202 -9.75 -2.60 3.54
N ASP A 203 -10.77 -3.22 2.96
CA ASP A 203 -10.70 -3.84 1.65
C ASP A 203 -10.75 -2.76 0.55
N LEU A 204 -9.68 -2.67 -0.23
CA LEU A 204 -9.55 -1.81 -1.40
C LEU A 204 -9.11 -2.60 -2.64
N ARG A 205 -9.33 -3.93 -2.66
CA ARG A 205 -8.82 -4.79 -3.74
C ARG A 205 -9.37 -4.40 -5.11
N ALA A 206 -10.64 -4.03 -5.19
CA ALA A 206 -11.28 -3.65 -6.44
C ALA A 206 -10.73 -2.31 -6.95
N GLU A 207 -10.61 -1.33 -6.07
CA GLU A 207 -10.09 0.01 -6.36
C GLU A 207 -8.61 -0.03 -6.72
N PHE A 208 -7.83 -0.86 -6.03
CA PHE A 208 -6.43 -1.09 -6.35
C PHE A 208 -6.24 -1.79 -7.69
N ARG A 209 -7.07 -2.80 -7.98
CA ARG A 209 -7.04 -3.45 -9.29
C ARG A 209 -7.30 -2.45 -10.41
N ALA A 210 -8.43 -1.74 -10.34
CA ALA A 210 -8.83 -0.80 -11.39
C ALA A 210 -7.87 0.40 -11.49
N GLY A 211 -7.46 0.96 -10.35
CA GLY A 211 -6.67 2.18 -10.28
C GLY A 211 -5.16 1.99 -10.44
N VAL A 212 -4.62 0.78 -10.22
CA VAL A 212 -3.17 0.52 -10.28
C VAL A 212 -2.85 -0.63 -11.23
N VAL A 213 -3.42 -1.81 -11.01
CA VAL A 213 -3.01 -3.02 -11.71
C VAL A 213 -3.43 -2.99 -13.17
N ASP A 214 -4.69 -2.70 -13.47
CA ASP A 214 -5.20 -2.71 -14.85
C ASP A 214 -4.52 -1.62 -15.71
N GLN A 215 -4.24 -0.45 -15.13
CA GLN A 215 -3.47 0.59 -15.81
C GLN A 215 -2.02 0.15 -16.04
N TRP A 216 -1.37 -0.47 -15.04
CA TRP A 216 -0.02 -0.99 -15.17
C TRP A 216 0.08 -2.04 -16.30
N LEU A 217 -0.89 -2.95 -16.38
CA LEU A 217 -0.99 -3.93 -17.47
C LEU A 217 -1.16 -3.25 -18.84
N SER A 218 -2.04 -2.25 -18.93
CA SER A 218 -2.26 -1.48 -20.16
C SER A 218 -1.03 -0.70 -20.61
N ASP A 219 -0.30 -0.10 -19.67
CA ASP A 219 0.92 0.67 -19.96
C ASP A 219 2.02 -0.25 -20.51
N HIS A 220 2.20 -1.44 -19.92
CA HIS A 220 3.12 -2.45 -20.45
C HIS A 220 2.71 -2.98 -21.82
N ALA A 221 1.42 -3.19 -22.07
CA ALA A 221 0.92 -3.56 -23.39
C ALA A 221 1.27 -2.50 -24.46
N ALA A 222 1.27 -1.22 -24.06
CA ALA A 222 1.67 -0.09 -24.89
C ALA A 222 3.19 0.14 -24.98
N GLY A 223 4.01 -0.74 -24.39
CA GLY A 223 5.48 -0.61 -24.42
C GLY A 223 6.03 0.47 -23.49
N LEU A 224 5.23 0.96 -22.56
CA LEU A 224 5.65 1.92 -21.53
C LEU A 224 6.21 1.18 -20.31
N THR A 225 6.94 1.90 -19.46
CA THR A 225 7.38 1.41 -18.15
C THR A 225 6.81 2.30 -17.04
N PRO A 226 5.60 1.99 -16.54
CA PRO A 226 4.92 2.78 -15.52
C PRO A 226 5.59 2.71 -14.14
N ASN A 227 5.35 3.73 -13.32
CA ASN A 227 5.61 3.67 -11.88
C ASN A 227 4.29 3.51 -11.10
N PRO A 228 3.90 2.27 -10.73
CA PRO A 228 2.61 2.03 -10.06
C PRO A 228 2.57 2.58 -8.63
N CYS A 229 3.72 2.75 -7.96
CA CYS A 229 3.77 3.25 -6.58
C CYS A 229 3.36 4.72 -6.48
N VAL A 230 3.81 5.57 -7.41
CA VAL A 230 3.42 6.98 -7.47
C VAL A 230 1.89 7.11 -7.65
N ARG A 231 1.31 6.31 -8.54
CA ARG A 231 -0.15 6.27 -8.76
C ARG A 231 -0.90 5.74 -7.54
N CYS A 232 -0.44 4.63 -6.96
CA CYS A 232 -1.03 4.01 -5.78
C CYS A 232 -1.07 4.99 -4.60
N ASN A 233 0.06 5.65 -4.29
CA ASN A 233 0.11 6.65 -3.23
C ASN A 233 -0.74 7.87 -3.55
N GLY A 234 -0.72 8.35 -4.80
CA GLY A 234 -1.36 9.61 -5.19
C GLY A 234 -2.88 9.56 -5.37
N SER A 235 -3.47 8.40 -5.68
CA SER A 235 -4.89 8.34 -6.08
C SER A 235 -5.69 7.13 -5.57
N VAL A 236 -5.05 6.22 -4.83
CA VAL A 236 -5.71 4.99 -4.36
C VAL A 236 -5.55 4.82 -2.87
N ARG A 237 -4.32 4.59 -2.40
CA ARG A 237 -4.03 4.25 -1.01
C ARG A 237 -4.23 5.42 -0.05
N LEU A 238 -3.54 6.54 -0.29
CA LEU A 238 -3.54 7.64 0.68
C LEU A 238 -4.84 8.43 0.61
N ASP A 239 -5.45 8.57 -0.57
CA ASP A 239 -6.76 9.20 -0.72
C ASP A 239 -7.85 8.42 0.02
N ALA A 240 -7.91 7.09 -0.14
CA ALA A 240 -8.87 6.26 0.61
C ALA A 240 -8.64 6.36 2.13
N MET A 241 -7.39 6.45 2.58
CA MET A 241 -7.06 6.63 3.98
C MET A 241 -7.42 8.02 4.52
N LEU A 242 -7.31 9.07 3.71
CA LEU A 242 -7.72 10.42 4.09
C LEU A 242 -9.25 10.54 4.17
N VAL A 243 -9.98 9.91 3.26
CA VAL A 243 -11.44 9.77 3.33
C VAL A 243 -11.86 9.00 4.58
N LEU A 244 -11.18 7.89 4.89
CA LEU A 244 -11.41 7.16 6.14
C LEU A 244 -11.08 8.02 7.37
N ALA A 245 -10.00 8.81 7.32
CA ALA A 245 -9.65 9.72 8.42
C ALA A 245 -10.77 10.72 8.69
N GLU A 246 -11.41 11.28 7.65
CA GLU A 246 -12.58 12.15 7.82
C GLU A 246 -13.75 11.43 8.49
N ARG A 247 -14.09 10.22 8.00
CA ARG A 247 -15.17 9.40 8.57
C ARG A 247 -14.94 9.02 10.02
N LEU A 248 -13.69 8.80 10.40
CA LEU A 248 -13.31 8.46 11.76
C LEU A 248 -12.97 9.70 12.61
N GLY A 249 -13.25 10.92 12.14
CA GLY A 249 -13.01 12.15 12.89
C GLY A 249 -11.52 12.41 13.19
N ALA A 250 -10.61 11.82 12.41
CA ALA A 250 -9.16 11.96 12.53
C ALA A 250 -8.63 13.16 11.75
N GLN A 251 -7.83 13.98 12.41
CA GLN A 251 -7.28 15.21 11.84
C GLN A 251 -6.10 14.92 10.90
N SER A 252 -5.36 13.85 11.17
CA SER A 252 -4.14 13.53 10.44
C SER A 252 -3.99 12.03 10.14
N LEU A 253 -3.13 11.74 9.16
CA LEU A 253 -2.75 10.40 8.74
C LEU A 253 -1.22 10.28 8.80
N ALA A 254 -0.73 9.42 9.69
CA ALA A 254 0.67 9.05 9.77
C ALA A 254 0.98 7.83 8.88
N THR A 255 2.14 7.85 8.26
CA THR A 255 2.64 6.69 7.47
C THR A 255 4.10 6.43 7.79
N GLY A 256 4.54 5.18 7.59
CA GLY A 256 5.95 4.79 7.70
C GLY A 256 6.83 5.24 6.53
N HIS A 257 6.45 6.28 5.78
CA HIS A 257 7.29 6.78 4.69
C HIS A 257 8.42 7.69 5.21
N TYR A 258 9.58 7.57 4.58
CA TYR A 258 10.71 8.46 4.76
C TYR A 258 10.55 9.67 3.83
N ALA A 259 9.87 10.68 4.32
CA ALA A 259 9.77 11.99 3.69
C ALA A 259 9.43 13.03 4.76
N ARG A 260 9.40 14.32 4.40
CA ARG A 260 9.03 15.41 5.30
C ARG A 260 8.06 16.35 4.60
N VAL A 261 7.35 17.16 5.38
CA VAL A 261 6.46 18.21 4.85
C VAL A 261 6.92 19.57 5.38
N LYS A 262 7.10 20.55 4.50
CA LYS A 262 7.56 21.91 4.85
C LYS A 262 6.89 22.98 3.98
N GLU A 263 6.99 24.25 4.39
CA GLU A 263 6.69 25.46 3.58
C GLU A 263 5.35 25.48 2.82
N GLY A 264 4.24 25.24 3.52
CA GLY A 264 2.92 25.30 2.88
C GLY A 264 2.67 24.05 2.03
N PRO A 265 2.19 23.01 2.71
CA PRO A 265 2.42 21.57 2.50
C PRO A 265 3.15 21.13 1.21
N LEU A 266 4.46 21.38 1.12
CA LEU A 266 5.34 20.77 0.11
C LEU A 266 6.10 19.59 0.70
N LEU A 267 6.30 18.58 -0.13
CA LEU A 267 7.09 17.41 0.22
C LEU A 267 8.58 17.76 0.18
N GLN A 268 9.31 17.34 1.19
CA GLN A 268 10.75 17.52 1.31
C GLN A 268 11.42 16.15 1.43
N THR A 269 12.63 16.02 0.89
CA THR A 269 13.40 14.77 1.00
C THR A 269 13.63 14.38 2.47
N ALA A 270 13.68 13.08 2.74
CA ALA A 270 14.03 12.58 4.07
C ALA A 270 15.48 12.94 4.47
N THR A 271 15.75 12.88 5.78
CA THR A 271 17.11 13.00 6.31
C THR A 271 18.00 11.81 5.91
N ASP A 272 17.41 10.62 5.75
CA ASP A 272 18.10 9.45 5.17
C ASP A 272 17.93 9.40 3.65
N GLY A 273 18.91 9.93 2.93
CA GLY A 273 18.90 9.93 1.47
C GLY A 273 18.84 8.53 0.83
N SER A 274 19.28 7.48 1.53
CA SER A 274 19.23 6.09 1.02
C SER A 274 17.83 5.48 1.08
N LYS A 275 16.97 6.03 1.94
CA LYS A 275 15.57 5.61 2.12
C LYS A 275 14.56 6.65 1.67
N ASP A 276 15.00 7.80 1.16
CA ASP A 276 14.12 8.88 0.71
C ASP A 276 13.03 8.39 -0.24
N GLN A 277 11.78 8.58 0.19
CA GLN A 277 10.57 8.20 -0.55
C GLN A 277 9.85 9.40 -1.13
N SER A 278 10.48 10.60 -1.14
CA SER A 278 9.88 11.80 -1.74
C SER A 278 9.44 11.59 -3.20
N TYR A 279 10.22 10.80 -3.97
CA TYR A 279 9.91 10.49 -5.36
C TYR A 279 8.58 9.72 -5.52
N VAL A 280 8.35 8.67 -4.72
CA VAL A 280 7.13 7.84 -4.82
C VAL A 280 5.88 8.51 -4.24
N LEU A 281 6.07 9.66 -3.58
CA LEU A 281 5.04 10.50 -3.00
C LEU A 281 4.84 11.82 -3.79
N SER A 282 5.59 12.01 -4.89
CA SER A 282 5.64 13.27 -5.64
C SER A 282 4.30 13.70 -6.24
N ALA A 283 3.39 12.76 -6.50
CA ALA A 283 2.06 13.04 -7.04
C ALA A 283 1.02 13.45 -5.98
N LEU A 284 1.41 13.55 -4.70
CA LEU A 284 0.50 13.99 -3.65
C LEU A 284 0.17 15.47 -3.76
N SER A 285 -1.11 15.79 -3.62
CA SER A 285 -1.55 17.18 -3.61
C SER A 285 -1.11 17.89 -2.32
N PRO A 286 -0.88 19.22 -2.35
CA PRO A 286 -0.66 20.01 -1.14
C PRO A 286 -1.79 19.86 -0.12
N HIS A 287 -3.04 19.67 -0.58
CA HIS A 287 -4.17 19.40 0.31
C HIS A 287 -3.98 18.09 1.09
N SER A 288 -3.65 16.99 0.40
CA SER A 288 -3.34 15.69 1.02
C SER A 288 -2.16 15.81 1.99
N LEU A 289 -1.09 16.49 1.58
CA LEU A 289 0.12 16.70 2.38
C LEU A 289 -0.13 17.50 3.67
N SER A 290 -1.11 18.40 3.70
CA SER A 290 -1.47 19.16 4.92
C SER A 290 -1.92 18.26 6.08
N ARG A 291 -2.51 17.11 5.75
CA ARG A 291 -3.03 16.13 6.71
C ARG A 291 -2.10 14.95 6.93
N LEU A 292 -1.07 14.78 6.11
CA LEU A 292 -0.10 13.71 6.26
C LEU A 292 0.96 14.02 7.32
N ARG A 293 1.42 12.97 7.99
CA ARG A 293 2.55 12.98 8.92
C ARG A 293 3.52 11.87 8.56
N PHE A 294 4.81 12.16 8.66
CA PHE A 294 5.89 11.22 8.36
C PHE A 294 6.83 11.11 9.57
N PRO A 295 6.48 10.32 10.60
CA PRO A 295 7.27 10.23 11.82
C PRO A 295 8.72 9.80 11.61
N LEU A 296 9.00 9.09 10.49
CA LEU A 296 10.34 8.61 10.16
C LEU A 296 11.17 9.59 9.34
N GLY A 297 10.61 10.74 8.94
CA GLY A 297 11.24 11.67 8.01
C GLY A 297 12.60 12.22 8.46
N GLU A 298 12.79 12.32 9.78
CA GLU A 298 14.03 12.80 10.41
C GLU A 298 14.96 11.68 10.88
N LEU A 299 14.56 10.42 10.73
CA LEU A 299 15.30 9.27 11.23
C LEU A 299 16.03 8.56 10.10
N ARG A 300 17.21 8.02 10.43
CA ARG A 300 17.91 7.05 9.59
C ARG A 300 17.40 5.65 9.83
N LYS A 301 17.44 4.79 8.81
CA LYS A 301 16.96 3.40 8.92
C LYS A 301 17.54 2.62 10.11
N PRO A 302 18.85 2.72 10.45
CA PRO A 302 19.38 2.06 11.63
C PRO A 302 18.70 2.50 12.93
N GLN A 303 18.42 3.81 13.09
CA GLN A 303 17.73 4.33 14.27
C GLN A 303 16.30 3.80 14.37
N VAL A 304 15.61 3.64 13.24
CA VAL A 304 14.28 3.02 13.20
C VAL A 304 14.33 1.56 13.68
N ARG A 305 15.35 0.80 13.27
CA ARG A 305 15.53 -0.58 13.76
C ARG A 305 15.85 -0.64 15.25
N GLU A 306 16.73 0.23 15.73
CA GLU A 306 17.06 0.34 17.17
C GLU A 306 15.82 0.67 18.02
N ILE A 307 14.94 1.55 17.53
CA ILE A 307 13.66 1.86 18.20
C ILE A 307 12.77 0.61 18.25
N ALA A 308 12.65 -0.12 17.13
CA ALA A 308 11.84 -1.34 17.07
C ALA A 308 12.35 -2.42 18.04
N GLU A 309 13.67 -2.64 18.09
CA GLU A 309 14.31 -3.60 19.00
C GLU A 309 14.11 -3.20 20.46
N ARG A 310 14.36 -1.93 20.80
CA ARG A 310 14.21 -1.41 22.17
C ARG A 310 12.77 -1.49 22.67
N ALA A 311 11.79 -1.26 21.79
CA ALA A 311 10.38 -1.39 22.11
C ALA A 311 9.87 -2.84 22.10
N GLY A 312 10.74 -3.82 21.76
CA GLY A 312 10.36 -5.23 21.73
C GLY A 312 9.33 -5.57 20.65
N LEU A 313 9.29 -4.82 19.55
CA LEU A 313 8.29 -5.02 18.51
C LEU A 313 8.50 -6.38 17.82
N SER A 314 7.44 -7.17 17.70
CA SER A 314 7.48 -8.51 17.06
C SER A 314 8.04 -8.50 15.64
N VAL A 315 7.92 -7.37 14.94
CA VAL A 315 8.41 -7.17 13.58
C VAL A 315 9.87 -6.71 13.50
N ALA A 316 10.57 -6.44 14.61
CA ALA A 316 11.90 -5.82 14.60
C ALA A 316 12.93 -6.54 13.71
N GLY A 317 12.88 -7.87 13.66
CA GLY A 317 13.73 -8.70 12.81
C GLY A 317 13.28 -8.85 11.35
N ARG A 318 12.14 -8.29 10.96
CA ARG A 318 11.57 -8.46 9.62
C ARG A 318 12.36 -7.65 8.59
N HIS A 319 12.65 -8.28 7.45
CA HIS A 319 13.28 -7.61 6.32
C HIS A 319 12.34 -6.60 5.65
N ASP A 320 12.92 -5.57 5.03
CA ASP A 320 12.15 -4.59 4.26
C ASP A 320 11.57 -5.26 3.01
N SER A 321 10.29 -5.04 2.73
CA SER A 321 9.67 -5.46 1.47
C SER A 321 10.45 -4.89 0.29
N GLN A 322 10.85 -5.77 -0.63
CA GLN A 322 11.41 -5.42 -1.93
C GLN A 322 10.35 -5.71 -3.01
N ASP A 323 10.45 -5.03 -4.15
CA ASP A 323 9.54 -5.14 -5.30
C ASP A 323 8.13 -4.54 -5.14
N LEU A 324 7.33 -4.66 -6.20
CA LEU A 324 5.94 -4.20 -6.24
C LEU A 324 5.07 -5.06 -5.32
N CYS A 325 4.25 -4.41 -4.50
CA CYS A 325 3.44 -5.09 -3.47
C CYS A 325 2.51 -6.18 -4.01
N PHE A 326 2.05 -6.06 -5.25
CA PHE A 326 1.14 -7.03 -5.88
C PHE A 326 1.85 -8.16 -6.62
N LEU A 327 3.15 -8.03 -6.89
CA LEU A 327 3.96 -9.13 -7.42
C LEU A 327 4.30 -10.14 -6.32
N ALA A 328 4.69 -9.67 -5.13
CA ALA A 328 4.95 -10.48 -3.93
C ALA A 328 5.65 -11.83 -4.21
N GLY A 329 6.82 -11.77 -4.87
CA GLY A 329 7.61 -12.96 -5.25
C GLY A 329 7.34 -13.49 -6.67
N THR A 330 6.22 -13.11 -7.30
CA THR A 330 5.93 -13.43 -8.70
C THR A 330 6.83 -12.63 -9.65
N ARG A 331 7.46 -13.30 -10.63
CA ARG A 331 8.20 -12.62 -11.70
C ARG A 331 7.28 -11.75 -12.54
N GLN A 332 7.70 -10.52 -12.86
CA GLN A 332 6.94 -9.56 -13.66
C GLN A 332 6.35 -10.16 -14.94
N VAL A 333 7.15 -10.94 -15.70
CA VAL A 333 6.69 -11.59 -16.94
C VAL A 333 5.52 -12.53 -16.68
N ALA A 334 5.63 -13.42 -15.69
CA ALA A 334 4.55 -14.34 -15.33
C ALA A 334 3.27 -13.60 -14.90
N PHE A 335 3.42 -12.46 -14.23
CA PHE A 335 2.27 -11.64 -13.85
C PHE A 335 1.58 -11.00 -15.08
N LEU A 336 2.37 -10.44 -16.01
CA LEU A 336 1.88 -9.85 -17.26
C LEU A 336 1.14 -10.89 -18.13
N GLU A 337 1.67 -12.12 -18.20
CA GLU A 337 1.04 -13.22 -18.93
C GLU A 337 -0.33 -13.57 -18.34
N ARG A 338 -0.40 -13.79 -17.01
CA ARG A 338 -1.63 -14.23 -16.34
C ARG A 338 -2.72 -13.16 -16.32
N HIS A 339 -2.37 -11.92 -15.97
CA HIS A 339 -3.35 -10.87 -15.72
C HIS A 339 -3.56 -9.94 -16.92
N GLY A 340 -2.54 -9.76 -17.76
CA GLY A 340 -2.61 -8.91 -18.95
C GLY A 340 -2.82 -9.65 -20.26
N GLY A 341 -2.76 -10.99 -20.25
CA GLY A 341 -2.77 -11.80 -21.49
C GLY A 341 -1.55 -11.52 -22.38
N LEU A 342 -0.49 -10.94 -21.82
CA LEU A 342 0.74 -10.60 -22.52
C LEU A 342 1.66 -11.81 -22.54
N GLY A 343 1.27 -12.82 -23.31
CA GLY A 343 2.03 -14.05 -23.55
C GLY A 343 3.30 -13.82 -24.35
N ALA A 344 4.17 -14.83 -24.37
CA ALA A 344 5.33 -14.85 -25.25
C ALA A 344 4.93 -14.63 -26.73
N LYS A 345 5.51 -13.59 -27.33
CA LYS A 345 5.35 -13.23 -28.73
C LYS A 345 6.73 -12.90 -29.31
N PRO A 346 7.41 -13.88 -29.93
CA PRO A 346 8.75 -13.68 -30.44
C PRO A 346 8.85 -12.52 -31.44
N GLY A 347 9.93 -11.75 -31.35
CA GLY A 347 10.19 -10.60 -32.20
C GLY A 347 11.68 -10.28 -32.30
N PRO A 348 12.11 -9.50 -33.32
CA PRO A 348 13.52 -9.26 -33.55
C PRO A 348 14.10 -8.23 -32.57
N ILE A 349 15.32 -8.50 -32.12
CA ILE A 349 16.18 -7.50 -31.48
C ILE A 349 17.02 -6.83 -32.57
N LEU A 350 16.95 -5.50 -32.64
CA LEU A 350 17.55 -4.69 -33.69
C LEU A 350 18.70 -3.84 -33.15
N ASP A 351 19.70 -3.54 -33.98
CA ASP A 351 20.63 -2.43 -33.72
C ASP A 351 20.05 -1.07 -34.18
N ALA A 352 20.84 0.01 -34.03
CA ALA A 352 20.45 1.36 -34.46
C ALA A 352 20.27 1.49 -35.99
N ASP A 353 20.93 0.63 -36.77
CA ASP A 353 20.84 0.58 -38.24
C ASP A 353 19.72 -0.38 -38.72
N ARG A 354 18.94 -0.92 -37.77
CA ARG A 354 17.85 -1.88 -37.97
C ARG A 354 18.30 -3.27 -38.45
N ASN A 355 19.56 -3.64 -38.27
CA ASN A 355 20.00 -5.01 -38.49
C ASN A 355 19.51 -5.92 -37.35
N VAL A 356 19.12 -7.14 -37.68
CA VAL A 356 18.69 -8.14 -36.69
C VAL A 356 19.91 -8.72 -35.99
N LEU A 357 19.95 -8.60 -34.67
CA LEU A 357 20.99 -9.16 -33.80
C LEU A 357 20.57 -10.45 -33.11
N GLY A 358 19.27 -10.71 -33.01
CA GLY A 358 18.70 -11.89 -32.38
C GLY A 358 17.18 -11.76 -32.23
N GLU A 359 16.60 -12.58 -31.35
CA GLU A 359 15.17 -12.62 -31.07
C GLU A 359 14.91 -12.50 -29.57
N HIS A 360 13.76 -11.97 -29.21
CA HIS A 360 13.26 -11.87 -27.85
C HIS A 360 11.92 -12.59 -27.70
N ASP A 361 11.51 -12.94 -26.48
CA ASP A 361 10.23 -13.62 -26.23
C ASP A 361 9.02 -12.67 -26.11
N GLY A 362 9.23 -11.35 -26.14
CA GLY A 362 8.14 -10.37 -26.20
C GLY A 362 8.60 -8.96 -25.84
N ALA A 363 8.27 -7.97 -26.68
CA ALA A 363 8.78 -6.61 -26.50
C ALA A 363 8.33 -5.96 -25.16
N HIS A 364 7.13 -6.32 -24.69
CA HIS A 364 6.54 -5.85 -23.42
C HIS A 364 7.33 -6.29 -22.16
N ALA A 365 8.22 -7.27 -22.28
CA ALA A 365 9.04 -7.77 -21.18
C ALA A 365 10.34 -6.98 -20.96
N TYR A 366 10.63 -6.01 -21.83
CA TYR A 366 11.85 -5.21 -21.77
C TYR A 366 11.58 -3.81 -21.19
N THR A 367 12.66 -3.13 -20.77
CA THR A 367 12.61 -1.75 -20.29
C THR A 367 13.78 -0.95 -20.87
N VAL A 368 13.56 0.31 -21.24
CA VAL A 368 14.64 1.18 -21.73
C VAL A 368 15.76 1.32 -20.68
N GLY A 369 16.99 1.11 -21.12
CA GLY A 369 18.19 1.03 -20.27
C GLY A 369 18.48 -0.36 -19.71
N GLN A 370 17.64 -1.37 -19.99
CA GLN A 370 17.91 -2.75 -19.59
C GLN A 370 19.14 -3.31 -20.32
N ARG A 371 20.03 -3.96 -19.56
CA ARG A 371 21.23 -4.64 -20.07
C ARG A 371 21.10 -6.17 -20.06
N HIS A 372 20.54 -6.72 -18.98
CA HIS A 372 20.49 -8.18 -18.77
C HIS A 372 19.28 -8.81 -19.48
N GLY A 373 19.36 -10.11 -19.79
CA GLY A 373 18.24 -10.84 -20.38
C GLY A 373 17.99 -10.57 -21.88
N LEU A 374 18.94 -9.96 -22.58
CA LEU A 374 18.83 -9.71 -24.02
C LEU A 374 19.10 -10.96 -24.88
N GLY A 375 19.77 -11.99 -24.34
CA GLY A 375 20.05 -13.23 -25.08
C GLY A 375 21.03 -13.09 -26.26
N ILE A 376 21.53 -11.89 -26.52
CA ILE A 376 22.46 -11.57 -27.61
C ILE A 376 23.84 -11.18 -27.06
N GLY A 377 24.89 -11.62 -27.76
CA GLY A 377 26.28 -11.35 -27.42
C GLY A 377 26.93 -10.34 -28.37
N GLY A 378 27.99 -9.68 -27.91
CA GLY A 378 28.76 -8.71 -28.69
C GLY A 378 30.08 -8.36 -28.00
N ARG A 379 30.97 -7.64 -28.70
CA ARG A 379 32.25 -7.18 -28.12
C ARG A 379 32.05 -6.15 -26.99
N GLU A 380 30.97 -5.39 -27.05
CA GLU A 380 30.61 -4.36 -26.07
C GLU A 380 29.23 -4.64 -25.45
N PRO A 381 28.98 -4.22 -24.19
CA PRO A 381 27.67 -4.36 -23.57
C PRO A 381 26.60 -3.53 -24.29
N LEU A 382 25.49 -4.18 -24.63
CA LEU A 382 24.32 -3.56 -25.25
C LEU A 382 23.23 -3.26 -24.22
N TYR A 383 22.46 -2.21 -24.50
CA TYR A 383 21.35 -1.73 -23.68
C TYR A 383 20.13 -1.47 -24.56
N VAL A 384 18.93 -1.72 -24.03
CA VAL A 384 17.66 -1.38 -24.70
C VAL A 384 17.56 0.13 -24.87
N LEU A 385 17.53 0.61 -26.11
CA LEU A 385 17.37 2.02 -26.45
C LEU A 385 15.90 2.41 -26.65
N SER A 386 15.11 1.53 -27.26
CA SER A 386 13.67 1.73 -27.48
C SER A 386 12.94 0.40 -27.61
N ILE A 387 11.63 0.46 -27.39
CA ILE A 387 10.70 -0.68 -27.45
C ILE A 387 9.53 -0.24 -28.33
N ASP A 388 9.17 -1.05 -29.31
CA ASP A 388 7.97 -0.88 -30.12
C ASP A 388 7.12 -2.15 -30.00
N THR A 389 6.06 -2.10 -29.20
CA THR A 389 5.17 -3.26 -29.01
C THR A 389 4.22 -3.49 -30.19
N ALA A 390 3.98 -2.47 -31.02
CA ALA A 390 3.16 -2.60 -32.22
C ALA A 390 3.91 -3.34 -33.32
N ALA A 391 5.17 -2.96 -33.56
CA ALA A 391 6.09 -3.67 -34.45
C ALA A 391 6.67 -4.95 -33.81
N ASN A 392 6.53 -5.10 -32.49
CA ASN A 392 7.12 -6.16 -31.67
C ASN A 392 8.64 -6.25 -31.84
N THR A 393 9.33 -5.12 -31.68
CA THR A 393 10.78 -5.00 -31.82
C THR A 393 11.42 -4.35 -30.61
N VAL A 394 12.64 -4.77 -30.28
CA VAL A 394 13.48 -4.14 -29.25
C VAL A 394 14.75 -3.63 -29.91
N THR A 395 15.02 -2.33 -29.85
CA THR A 395 16.25 -1.75 -30.38
C THR A 395 17.28 -1.64 -29.27
N VAL A 396 18.52 -2.08 -29.53
CA VAL A 396 19.63 -2.04 -28.60
C VAL A 396 20.83 -1.29 -29.16
N GLY A 397 21.70 -0.82 -28.27
CA GLY A 397 22.95 -0.17 -28.66
C GLY A 397 23.87 0.11 -27.47
N PRO A 398 24.97 0.85 -27.69
CA PRO A 398 25.93 1.16 -26.64
C PRO A 398 25.30 2.09 -25.59
N ARG A 399 25.83 2.06 -24.36
CA ARG A 399 25.35 2.88 -23.24
C ARG A 399 25.29 4.38 -23.58
N GLY A 400 26.26 4.87 -24.35
CA GLY A 400 26.32 6.28 -24.76
C GLY A 400 25.11 6.75 -25.58
N ALA A 401 24.43 5.85 -26.29
CA ALA A 401 23.23 6.16 -27.05
C ALA A 401 21.99 6.42 -26.17
N LEU A 402 22.06 6.08 -24.88
CA LEU A 402 21.04 6.45 -23.91
C LEU A 402 21.22 7.87 -23.39
N LEU A 403 22.37 8.52 -23.60
CA LEU A 403 22.61 9.83 -23.01
C LEU A 403 21.77 10.91 -23.70
N ALA A 404 21.16 11.77 -22.89
CA ALA A 404 20.39 12.91 -23.35
C ALA A 404 20.74 14.16 -22.52
N ASP A 405 20.75 15.30 -23.20
CA ASP A 405 20.86 16.63 -22.59
C ASP A 405 19.48 17.26 -22.33
N VAL A 406 18.43 16.73 -22.97
CA VAL A 406 17.05 17.20 -22.85
C VAL A 406 16.12 16.01 -22.66
N MET A 407 15.15 16.15 -21.76
CA MET A 407 14.04 15.22 -21.57
C MET A 407 12.72 15.94 -21.76
N ALA A 408 11.67 15.21 -22.14
CA ALA A 408 10.32 15.74 -22.19
C ALA A 408 9.45 15.06 -21.12
N ALA A 409 8.63 15.86 -20.43
CA ALA A 409 7.63 15.36 -19.50
C ALA A 409 6.25 15.89 -19.90
N ARG A 410 5.26 15.00 -19.92
CA ARG A 410 3.85 15.34 -20.14
C ARG A 410 3.08 15.41 -18.82
N GLU A 411 1.95 16.12 -18.86
CA GLU A 411 1.02 16.26 -17.73
C GLU A 411 1.72 16.75 -16.45
N VAL A 412 2.61 17.73 -16.63
CA VAL A 412 3.41 18.28 -15.53
C VAL A 412 2.52 19.11 -14.63
N THR A 413 2.60 18.86 -13.33
CA THR A 413 2.03 19.72 -12.30
C THR A 413 3.17 20.40 -11.54
N LEU A 414 3.13 21.73 -11.48
CA LEU A 414 4.05 22.57 -10.71
C LEU A 414 3.31 23.20 -9.52
N HIS A 415 3.88 23.08 -8.33
CA HIS A 415 3.38 23.69 -7.10
C HIS A 415 3.99 25.06 -6.82
N ARG A 416 5.08 25.40 -7.53
CA ARG A 416 5.73 26.71 -7.52
C ARG A 416 6.06 27.14 -8.95
N ASP A 417 6.52 28.37 -9.11
CA ASP A 417 7.06 28.88 -10.37
C ASP A 417 8.18 27.98 -10.89
N GLY A 418 8.12 27.60 -12.17
CA GLY A 418 9.07 26.70 -12.81
C GLY A 418 10.51 27.19 -12.81
N ARG A 419 10.75 28.50 -12.64
CA ARG A 419 12.10 29.08 -12.54
C ARG A 419 12.85 28.65 -11.29
N CYS A 420 12.15 28.18 -10.25
CA CYS A 420 12.82 27.67 -9.04
C CYS A 420 13.33 26.23 -9.21
N VAL A 421 12.94 25.52 -10.28
CA VAL A 421 13.37 24.14 -10.50
C VAL A 421 14.86 24.11 -10.80
N ASP A 422 15.60 23.40 -9.98
CA ASP A 422 17.05 23.24 -10.10
C ASP A 422 17.48 21.77 -10.30
N GLY A 423 16.55 20.82 -10.19
CA GLY A 423 16.87 19.42 -10.43
C GLY A 423 15.68 18.50 -10.67
N VAL A 424 15.98 17.34 -11.27
CA VAL A 424 15.01 16.31 -11.63
C VAL A 424 15.51 14.93 -11.21
N ARG A 425 14.61 14.09 -10.70
CA ARG A 425 14.85 12.66 -10.51
C ARG A 425 13.87 11.89 -11.38
N VAL A 426 14.34 10.89 -12.11
CA VAL A 426 13.55 10.14 -13.11
C VAL A 426 13.39 8.64 -12.82
N ARG A 427 13.98 8.19 -11.70
CA ARG A 427 13.89 6.83 -11.15
C ARG A 427 13.97 6.92 -9.62
N ALA A 428 13.21 6.10 -8.88
CA ALA A 428 13.09 6.20 -7.42
C ALA A 428 14.44 6.16 -6.68
N HIS A 429 15.32 5.23 -7.07
CA HIS A 429 16.68 5.06 -6.54
C HIS A 429 17.76 5.64 -7.46
N GLY A 430 17.36 6.52 -8.39
CA GLY A 430 18.27 7.16 -9.33
C GLY A 430 18.93 8.40 -8.75
N GLN A 431 20.05 8.78 -9.36
CA GLN A 431 20.67 10.09 -9.12
C GLN A 431 19.69 11.21 -9.49
N ARG A 432 19.79 12.33 -8.78
CA ARG A 432 19.17 13.59 -9.17
C ARG A 432 20.11 14.36 -10.09
N TYR A 433 19.57 14.84 -11.19
CA TYR A 433 20.29 15.65 -12.17
C TYR A 433 19.96 17.12 -11.97
N GLY A 434 20.95 17.99 -12.12
CA GLY A 434 20.73 19.42 -12.24
C GLY A 434 19.96 19.73 -13.52
N CYS A 435 18.95 20.59 -13.46
CA CYS A 435 18.17 20.94 -14.64
C CYS A 435 17.63 22.38 -14.60
N ARG A 436 17.00 22.79 -15.70
CA ARG A 436 16.05 23.89 -15.78
C ARG A 436 14.89 23.48 -16.69
N LEU A 437 13.72 24.07 -16.48
CA LEU A 437 12.61 23.90 -17.41
C LEU A 437 12.73 24.90 -18.55
N ALA A 438 12.43 24.47 -19.77
CA ALA A 438 12.40 25.36 -20.93
C ALA A 438 11.15 26.27 -20.88
N GLY A 439 11.35 27.57 -21.09
CA GLY A 439 10.29 28.58 -21.09
C GLY A 439 9.94 29.15 -19.71
N GLU A 440 9.00 30.10 -19.69
CA GLU A 440 8.44 30.67 -18.46
C GLU A 440 7.16 29.90 -18.09
N LEU A 441 7.24 29.10 -17.02
CA LEU A 441 6.16 28.23 -16.57
C LEU A 441 5.70 28.65 -15.18
N ASP A 442 4.48 29.16 -15.08
CA ASP A 442 3.85 29.44 -13.79
C ASP A 442 3.50 28.16 -13.03
N ALA A 443 3.20 28.28 -11.73
CA ALA A 443 2.60 27.19 -10.96
C ALA A 443 1.27 26.76 -11.60
N GLY A 444 1.01 25.45 -11.69
CA GLY A 444 -0.18 24.90 -12.33
C GLY A 444 0.09 23.66 -13.17
N ARG A 445 -0.83 23.36 -14.08
CA ARG A 445 -0.76 22.19 -14.97
C ARG A 445 -0.27 22.59 -16.35
N HIS A 446 0.67 21.81 -16.88
CA HIS A 446 1.29 22.00 -18.19
C HIS A 446 1.20 20.70 -18.99
N ARG A 447 0.85 20.79 -20.27
CA ARG A 447 0.64 19.60 -21.11
C ARG A 447 1.94 18.88 -21.42
N LEU A 448 2.97 19.64 -21.78
CA LEU A 448 4.29 19.15 -22.18
C LEU A 448 5.33 20.18 -21.75
N VAL A 449 6.42 19.72 -21.14
CA VAL A 449 7.53 20.54 -20.68
C VAL A 449 8.84 19.88 -21.09
N GLU A 450 9.73 20.65 -21.69
CA GLU A 450 11.10 20.24 -21.91
C GLU A 450 11.95 20.56 -20.67
N ILE A 451 12.78 19.59 -20.29
CA ILE A 451 13.65 19.62 -19.12
C ILE A 451 15.09 19.58 -19.66
N GLU A 452 15.78 20.70 -19.56
CA GLU A 452 17.17 20.83 -20.00
C GLU A 452 18.10 20.45 -18.84
N LEU A 453 18.91 19.43 -19.07
CA LEU A 453 19.82 18.88 -18.07
C LEU A 453 21.16 19.61 -18.10
N ARG A 454 21.77 19.77 -16.92
CA ARG A 454 23.11 20.38 -16.77
C ARG A 454 24.22 19.37 -17.03
N GLU A 455 23.91 18.09 -16.84
CA GLU A 455 24.77 16.97 -17.18
C GLU A 455 23.97 15.91 -17.95
N GLN A 456 24.64 15.17 -18.83
CA GLN A 456 24.01 14.08 -19.57
C GLN A 456 23.45 13.03 -18.62
N ALA A 457 22.20 12.65 -18.84
CA ALA A 457 21.54 11.57 -18.12
C ALA A 457 21.09 10.48 -19.09
N GLU A 458 21.03 9.24 -18.60
CA GLU A 458 20.43 8.16 -19.36
C GLU A 458 18.93 8.42 -19.54
N ARG A 459 18.45 8.36 -20.78
CA ARG A 459 17.03 8.36 -21.12
C ARG A 459 16.34 7.30 -20.28
N THR A 460 15.28 7.73 -19.61
CA THR A 460 14.44 6.82 -18.86
C THR A 460 13.27 6.36 -19.74
N ALA A 461 12.71 5.21 -19.42
CA ALA A 461 11.60 4.66 -20.16
C ALA A 461 10.36 5.59 -20.07
N PRO A 462 9.66 5.85 -21.20
CA PRO A 462 8.38 6.55 -21.18
C PRO A 462 7.40 5.87 -20.20
N GLY A 463 6.66 6.69 -19.45
CA GLY A 463 5.79 6.20 -18.36
C GLY A 463 6.41 6.28 -16.96
N GLN A 464 7.73 6.49 -16.84
CA GLN A 464 8.36 6.88 -15.57
C GLN A 464 7.97 8.31 -15.17
N ILE A 465 8.31 8.70 -13.94
CA ILE A 465 7.95 10.01 -13.38
C ILE A 465 9.17 10.92 -13.39
N ALA A 466 9.01 12.13 -13.92
CA ALA A 466 9.93 13.24 -13.71
C ALA A 466 9.54 13.95 -12.41
N CYS A 467 10.24 13.71 -11.32
CA CYS A 467 10.05 14.42 -10.06
C CYS A 467 10.94 15.67 -10.05
N LEU A 468 10.34 16.85 -9.91
CA LEU A 468 10.99 18.16 -10.05
C LEU A 468 11.23 18.78 -8.68
N TYR A 469 12.42 19.35 -8.49
CA TYR A 469 12.88 19.82 -7.20
C TYR A 469 13.41 21.26 -7.24
N ALA A 470 13.31 21.93 -6.10
CA ALA A 470 14.00 23.17 -5.78
C ALA A 470 14.69 22.99 -4.42
N GLY A 471 16.02 22.95 -4.37
CA GLY A 471 16.73 22.56 -3.16
C GLY A 471 16.32 21.14 -2.74
N ASP A 472 15.79 20.93 -1.55
CA ASP A 472 15.30 19.61 -1.08
C ASP A 472 13.78 19.45 -1.15
N LEU A 473 13.07 20.42 -1.73
CA LEU A 473 11.61 20.42 -1.88
C LEU A 473 11.21 19.83 -3.24
N VAL A 474 10.19 18.98 -3.25
CA VAL A 474 9.47 18.58 -4.46
C VAL A 474 8.50 19.70 -4.83
N VAL A 475 8.74 20.32 -5.97
CA VAL A 475 7.95 21.46 -6.47
C VAL A 475 7.14 21.11 -7.71
N GLY A 476 7.23 19.88 -8.18
CA GLY A 476 6.36 19.37 -9.23
C GLY A 476 6.69 17.96 -9.65
N TYR A 477 5.88 17.43 -10.54
CA TYR A 477 6.08 16.12 -11.13
C TYR A 477 5.39 16.04 -12.50
N GLY A 478 5.79 15.08 -13.33
CA GLY A 478 5.11 14.73 -14.59
C GLY A 478 5.51 13.35 -15.07
N THR A 479 4.93 12.89 -16.19
CA THR A 479 5.27 11.60 -16.78
C THR A 479 6.26 11.79 -17.92
N ILE A 480 7.37 11.04 -17.90
CA ILE A 480 8.36 11.06 -18.98
C ILE A 480 7.70 10.64 -20.28
N ALA A 481 7.89 11.48 -21.31
CA ALA A 481 7.44 11.25 -22.67
C ALA A 481 8.55 10.58 -23.50
N ALA A 482 8.14 10.05 -24.66
CA ALA A 482 9.03 9.41 -25.64
C ALA A 482 9.91 10.42 -26.38
#